data_AF-A0A531KZI6-F1
#
_entry.id   AF-A0A531KZI6-F1
#
_cell.length_a   1.000
_cell.length_b   1.000
_cell.length_c   1.000
_cell.angle_alpha   90.00
_cell.angle_beta   90.00
_cell.angle_gamma   90.00
#
_symmetry.space_group_name_H-M   'P 1'
#
loop_
_entity.id
_entity.type
_entity.pdbx_description
1 polymer ?
#
loop_
_entity_poly.entity_id
_entity_poly.type
_entity_poly.pdbx_seq_one_letter_code
_entity_poly.pdbx_strand_id
1 'polypeptide(L)'
;MPSRRALIGGVAASVAAAVLAAPQVRAQMQPGVIVVGGGFAGASCARALKRLDRDLAVTLIEPEAAYLACPFSNAVIAGLRGIEAQTFSYDKFGSYDQFGDIALIRKRAVAVDAERRRVRLEDGTDIGYTRLVLAPGVDLRFDALPGYDEAAAAIMPHAWKAGAQTLLLRDQLAAMPDGGVVILSVPPNPFRCPPGPYERASLIAHYLKTSKPRSKLIILDAKDAFSKQRLFEAAWQELYP
;
A
#
# COMPACT_ATOMS: atom_id res chain seq x y z
N MET A 1 84.94 4.81 19.65
CA MET A 1 84.38 5.92 18.86
C MET A 1 83.19 5.40 18.06
N PRO A 2 81.94 5.73 18.41
CA PRO A 2 80.76 5.26 17.67
C PRO A 2 80.49 6.13 16.44
N SER A 3 80.23 5.49 15.31
CA SER A 3 80.01 6.13 14.00
C SER A 3 78.61 6.71 13.84
N ARG A 4 78.55 7.92 13.28
CA ARG A 4 77.34 8.64 12.83
C ARG A 4 76.69 7.93 11.64
N ARG A 5 75.55 7.24 11.83
CA ARG A 5 74.41 7.14 10.87
C ARG A 5 73.32 6.17 11.34
N ALA A 6 72.97 6.22 12.62
CA ALA A 6 71.67 5.76 13.09
C ALA A 6 70.72 6.96 13.08
N LEU A 7 70.08 7.29 11.94
CA LEU A 7 68.92 8.20 11.90
C LEU A 7 68.24 8.29 10.50
N ILE A 8 67.66 7.20 9.99
CA ILE A 8 66.57 7.22 8.99
C ILE A 8 65.76 5.94 9.30
N GLY A 9 64.70 5.97 10.13
CA GLY A 9 63.42 6.57 9.81
C GLY A 9 62.75 5.73 8.72
N GLY A 10 62.21 4.55 9.04
CA GLY A 10 60.82 4.43 9.49
C GLY A 10 59.86 4.73 8.32
N VAL A 11 59.04 3.74 7.94
CA VAL A 11 57.98 3.75 6.88
C VAL A 11 58.38 2.97 5.61
N ALA A 12 58.23 1.64 5.65
CA ALA A 12 58.04 0.81 4.45
C ALA A 12 57.44 -0.58 4.79
N ALA A 13 56.46 -0.64 5.70
CA ALA A 13 55.83 -1.91 6.07
C ALA A 13 54.34 -1.74 6.37
N SER A 14 53.52 -1.45 5.35
CA SER A 14 52.05 -1.45 5.50
C SER A 14 51.28 -1.22 4.18
N VAL A 15 51.40 -2.11 3.17
CA VAL A 15 50.47 -2.08 2.01
C VAL A 15 49.90 -3.48 1.67
N ALA A 16 50.06 -4.50 2.51
CA ALA A 16 49.61 -5.86 2.20
C ALA A 16 48.39 -6.36 3.00
N ALA A 17 47.55 -5.48 3.57
CA ALA A 17 46.45 -5.92 4.45
C ALA A 17 45.17 -5.08 4.36
N ALA A 18 44.66 -4.82 3.15
CA ALA A 18 43.37 -4.12 2.97
C ALA A 18 42.40 -4.81 1.99
N VAL A 19 42.51 -6.14 1.79
CA VAL A 19 41.60 -6.89 0.91
C VAL A 19 40.74 -7.93 1.65
N LEU A 20 40.82 -8.03 2.98
CA LEU A 20 39.99 -8.96 3.75
C LEU A 20 39.29 -8.26 4.91
N ALA A 21 38.00 -8.53 5.03
CA ALA A 21 37.06 -8.07 6.07
C ALA A 21 36.35 -6.72 5.82
N ALA A 22 35.66 -6.59 4.69
CA ALA A 22 34.29 -6.10 4.81
C ALA A 22 33.49 -7.26 5.42
N PRO A 23 32.81 -7.10 6.57
CA PRO A 23 31.86 -8.11 6.99
C PRO A 23 30.76 -8.07 5.93
N GLN A 24 30.72 -9.07 5.05
CA GLN A 24 29.47 -9.39 4.38
C GLN A 24 28.51 -9.86 5.48
N VAL A 25 27.92 -8.91 6.21
CA VAL A 25 26.64 -9.11 6.87
C VAL A 25 25.60 -9.16 5.75
N ARG A 26 25.72 -10.16 4.87
CA ARG A 26 24.53 -10.85 4.46
C ARG A 26 24.10 -11.55 5.73
N ALA A 27 23.26 -10.88 6.53
CA ALA A 27 22.34 -11.62 7.35
C ALA A 27 21.65 -12.58 6.36
N GLN A 28 22.14 -13.82 6.30
CA GLN A 28 21.51 -14.88 5.55
C GLN A 28 20.22 -15.13 6.31
N MET A 29 19.20 -14.31 6.01
CA MET A 29 17.83 -14.57 6.39
C MET A 29 17.59 -16.02 6.01
N GLN A 30 17.36 -16.86 7.02
CA GLN A 30 17.11 -18.27 6.81
C GLN A 30 16.00 -18.38 5.74
N PRO A 31 16.25 -19.08 4.61
CA PRO A 31 15.27 -19.17 3.54
C PRO A 31 13.94 -19.69 4.10
N GLY A 32 12.94 -18.81 4.08
CA GLY A 32 11.63 -19.04 4.71
C GLY A 32 10.49 -18.72 3.77
N VAL A 33 9.31 -18.44 4.33
CA VAL A 33 8.18 -17.93 3.57
C VAL A 33 8.34 -16.42 3.40
N ILE A 34 8.43 -15.96 2.16
CA ILE A 34 8.34 -14.54 1.83
C ILE A 34 6.90 -14.20 1.46
N VAL A 35 6.38 -13.14 2.06
CA VAL A 35 5.09 -12.54 1.73
C VAL A 35 5.34 -11.15 1.15
N VAL A 36 4.93 -10.90 -0.09
CA VAL A 36 5.03 -9.59 -0.74
C VAL A 36 3.69 -8.86 -0.65
N GLY A 37 3.69 -7.70 0.02
CA GLY A 37 2.52 -6.84 0.23
C GLY A 37 1.91 -7.00 1.62
N GLY A 38 1.90 -5.92 2.39
CA GLY A 38 1.42 -5.84 3.76
C GLY A 38 -0.07 -5.47 3.91
N GLY A 39 -0.87 -5.53 2.84
CA GLY A 39 -2.31 -5.29 2.93
C GLY A 39 -3.08 -6.41 3.64
N PHE A 40 -4.42 -6.37 3.58
CA PHE A 40 -5.29 -7.37 4.24
C PHE A 40 -4.83 -8.82 4.08
N ALA A 41 -4.52 -9.25 2.84
CA ALA A 41 -4.16 -10.62 2.56
C ALA A 41 -2.76 -10.99 3.10
N GLY A 42 -1.73 -10.23 2.75
CA GLY A 42 -0.36 -10.59 3.14
C GLY A 42 -0.10 -10.44 4.63
N ALA A 43 -0.61 -9.40 5.27
CA ALA A 43 -0.53 -9.24 6.72
C ALA A 43 -1.23 -10.38 7.47
N SER A 44 -2.42 -10.79 7.02
CA SER A 44 -3.15 -11.90 7.60
C SER A 44 -2.44 -13.23 7.37
N CYS A 45 -1.91 -13.45 6.17
CA CYS A 45 -1.15 -14.65 5.81
C CYS A 45 0.10 -14.80 6.68
N ALA A 46 0.92 -13.75 6.80
CA ALA A 46 2.12 -13.78 7.63
C ALA A 46 1.81 -14.13 9.10
N ARG A 47 0.77 -13.52 9.68
CA ARG A 47 0.31 -13.84 11.04
C ARG A 47 -0.28 -15.23 11.16
N ALA A 48 -1.01 -15.71 10.16
CA ALA A 48 -1.59 -17.06 10.18
C ALA A 48 -0.50 -18.13 10.11
N LEU A 49 0.51 -17.94 9.27
CA LEU A 49 1.68 -18.81 9.18
C LEU A 49 2.39 -18.95 10.52
N LYS A 50 2.63 -17.84 11.22
CA LYS A 50 3.25 -17.89 12.56
C LYS A 50 2.37 -18.49 13.65
N ARG A 51 1.04 -18.41 13.52
CA ARG A 51 0.12 -19.10 14.43
C ARG A 51 0.15 -20.61 14.24
N LEU A 52 0.35 -21.07 13.01
CA LEU A 52 0.50 -22.50 12.70
C LEU A 52 1.84 -23.04 13.17
N ASP A 53 2.90 -22.27 12.98
CA ASP A 53 4.25 -22.63 13.41
C ASP A 53 5.02 -21.36 13.83
N ARG A 54 5.30 -21.25 15.14
CA ARG A 54 5.99 -20.09 15.72
C ARG A 54 7.47 -20.02 15.33
N ASP A 55 8.07 -21.11 14.91
CA ASP A 55 9.49 -21.17 14.54
C ASP A 55 9.69 -20.98 13.03
N LEU A 56 8.60 -20.95 12.25
CA LEU A 56 8.65 -20.68 10.83
C LEU A 56 9.25 -19.29 10.57
N ALA A 57 10.30 -19.27 9.74
CA ALA A 57 10.90 -18.04 9.22
C ALA A 57 9.93 -17.39 8.23
N VAL A 58 9.31 -16.27 8.63
CA VAL A 58 8.38 -15.49 7.80
C VAL A 58 8.94 -14.08 7.62
N THR A 59 9.05 -13.65 6.37
CA THR A 59 9.46 -12.29 6.01
C THR A 59 8.34 -11.60 5.23
N LEU A 60 7.86 -10.48 5.73
CA LEU A 60 6.93 -9.58 5.04
C LEU A 60 7.71 -8.46 4.35
N ILE A 61 7.54 -8.32 3.04
CA ILE A 61 8.10 -7.22 2.24
C ILE A 61 6.98 -6.22 1.97
N GLU A 62 7.09 -5.02 2.53
CA GLU A 62 6.11 -3.94 2.43
C GLU A 62 6.82 -2.59 2.48
N PRO A 63 6.85 -1.81 1.37
CA PRO A 63 7.54 -0.54 1.33
C PRO A 63 6.92 0.54 2.23
N GLU A 64 5.59 0.56 2.39
CA GLU A 64 4.89 1.65 3.06
C GLU A 64 4.96 1.54 4.58
N ALA A 65 5.29 2.63 5.27
CA ALA A 65 5.42 2.64 6.74
C ALA A 65 4.12 2.26 7.48
N ALA A 66 2.96 2.51 6.87
CA ALA A 66 1.66 2.15 7.40
C ALA A 66 0.71 1.70 6.27
N TYR A 67 -0.24 0.85 6.62
CA TYR A 67 -1.33 0.47 5.72
C TYR A 67 -2.46 1.49 5.79
N LEU A 68 -2.87 2.02 4.64
CA LEU A 68 -4.06 2.86 4.51
C LEU A 68 -5.22 2.03 3.97
N ALA A 69 -6.21 1.78 4.83
CA ALA A 69 -7.37 0.97 4.49
C ALA A 69 -8.34 1.73 3.58
N CYS A 70 -8.68 1.12 2.45
CA CYS A 70 -9.71 1.61 1.55
C CYS A 70 -11.15 1.34 2.03
N PRO A 71 -11.47 0.19 2.66
CA PRO A 71 -12.75 0.04 3.37
C PRO A 71 -12.95 1.19 4.37
N PHE A 72 -14.17 1.69 4.51
CA PHE A 72 -14.51 2.88 5.32
C PHE A 72 -13.80 4.20 4.93
N SER A 73 -12.96 4.25 3.90
CA SER A 73 -12.43 5.52 3.38
C SER A 73 -13.52 6.43 2.78
N ASN A 74 -14.65 5.85 2.36
CA ASN A 74 -15.82 6.62 1.93
C ASN A 74 -16.42 7.47 3.08
N ALA A 75 -16.31 7.02 4.34
CA ALA A 75 -16.68 7.83 5.50
C ALA A 75 -15.72 9.00 5.73
N VAL A 76 -14.45 8.85 5.36
CA VAL A 76 -13.47 9.97 5.36
C VAL A 76 -13.82 10.98 4.28
N ILE A 77 -14.16 10.51 3.07
CA ILE A 77 -14.61 11.36 1.95
C ILE A 77 -15.83 12.19 2.35
N ALA A 78 -16.78 11.61 3.09
CA ALA A 78 -17.96 12.31 3.59
C ALA A 78 -17.75 13.13 4.87
N GLY A 79 -16.52 13.20 5.39
CA GLY A 79 -16.21 13.95 6.62
C GLY A 79 -16.70 13.30 7.92
N LEU A 80 -17.17 12.05 7.89
CA LEU A 80 -17.69 11.30 9.03
C LEU A 80 -16.60 10.56 9.82
N ARG A 81 -15.36 10.56 9.32
CA ARG A 81 -14.23 9.84 9.92
C ARG A 81 -12.90 10.51 9.59
N GLY A 82 -11.97 10.52 10.54
CA GLY A 82 -10.58 10.92 10.31
C GLY A 82 -9.79 9.88 9.50
N ILE A 83 -8.79 10.33 8.74
CA ILE A 83 -7.94 9.43 7.95
C ILE A 83 -7.07 8.55 8.84
N GLU A 84 -6.75 9.01 10.05
CA GLU A 84 -5.97 8.32 11.07
C GLU A 84 -6.63 7.00 11.46
N ALA A 85 -7.96 6.95 11.45
CA ALA A 85 -8.73 5.75 11.73
C ALA A 85 -8.75 4.75 10.56
N GLN A 86 -8.10 5.08 9.44
CA GLN A 86 -7.78 4.18 8.33
C GLN A 86 -6.28 3.85 8.24
N THR A 87 -5.46 4.43 9.11
CA THR A 87 -4.00 4.25 9.10
C THR A 87 -3.60 3.21 10.13
N PHE A 88 -2.98 2.12 9.68
CA PHE A 88 -2.53 1.03 10.53
C PHE A 88 -1.02 0.90 10.44
N SER A 89 -0.31 1.30 11.49
CA SER A 89 1.15 1.17 11.56
C SER A 89 1.57 -0.30 11.65
N TYR A 90 2.73 -0.61 11.05
CA TYR A 90 3.38 -1.92 11.24
C TYR A 90 4.41 -1.93 12.37
N ASP A 91 4.58 -0.87 13.16
CA ASP A 91 5.61 -0.80 14.21
C ASP A 91 5.51 -1.96 15.21
N LYS A 92 4.28 -2.42 15.48
CA LYS A 92 4.03 -3.58 16.35
C LYS A 92 3.80 -4.87 15.58
N PHE A 93 3.86 -4.85 14.26
CA PHE A 93 3.38 -5.95 13.41
C PHE A 93 4.09 -7.28 13.69
N GLY A 94 5.41 -7.23 13.88
CA GLY A 94 6.24 -8.39 14.21
C GLY A 94 6.49 -8.61 15.70
N SER A 95 5.97 -7.75 16.58
CA SER A 95 6.29 -7.74 18.03
C SER A 95 5.09 -8.13 18.91
N TYR A 96 4.06 -8.75 18.34
CA TYR A 96 2.96 -9.27 19.12
C TYR A 96 3.36 -10.66 19.63
N ASP A 97 3.45 -10.83 20.95
CA ASP A 97 3.87 -12.08 21.60
C ASP A 97 3.09 -13.30 21.09
N GLN A 98 1.81 -13.12 20.72
CA GLN A 98 0.97 -14.19 20.19
C GLN A 98 1.30 -14.65 18.76
N PHE A 99 2.12 -13.91 18.01
CA PHE A 99 2.45 -14.21 16.61
C PHE A 99 3.94 -14.49 16.37
N GLY A 100 4.79 -14.43 17.40
CA GLY A 100 6.25 -14.56 17.23
C GLY A 100 6.84 -13.52 16.28
N ASP A 101 8.15 -13.64 16.01
CA ASP A 101 8.84 -12.66 15.19
C ASP A 101 8.51 -12.85 13.70
N ILE A 102 7.96 -11.80 13.09
CA ILE A 102 7.84 -11.64 11.63
C ILE A 102 8.86 -10.60 11.20
N ALA A 103 9.81 -10.99 10.34
CA ALA A 103 10.76 -10.03 9.78
C ALA A 103 10.04 -9.10 8.81
N LEU A 104 10.22 -7.78 8.96
CA LEU A 104 9.61 -6.77 8.12
C LEU A 104 10.67 -6.04 7.31
N ILE A 105 10.55 -6.09 5.98
CA ILE A 105 11.46 -5.42 5.05
C ILE A 105 10.72 -4.25 4.41
N ARG A 106 11.17 -3.04 4.73
CA ARG A 106 10.64 -1.75 4.24
C ARG A 106 11.23 -1.37 2.90
N LYS A 107 11.05 -2.24 1.90
CA LYS A 107 11.54 -2.04 0.53
C LYS A 107 10.52 -2.59 -0.45
N ARG A 108 10.53 -2.08 -1.68
CA ARG A 108 9.73 -2.62 -2.77
C ARG A 108 10.37 -3.87 -3.36
N ALA A 109 9.57 -4.93 -3.53
CA ALA A 109 9.92 -6.04 -4.41
C ALA A 109 9.71 -5.63 -5.87
N VAL A 110 10.71 -5.84 -6.73
CA VAL A 110 10.69 -5.40 -8.14
C VAL A 110 10.76 -6.56 -9.14
N ALA A 111 11.24 -7.74 -8.72
CA ALA A 111 11.22 -8.93 -9.56
C ALA A 111 11.15 -10.22 -8.73
N VAL A 112 10.67 -11.28 -9.36
CA VAL A 112 10.67 -12.65 -8.82
C VAL A 112 11.42 -13.54 -9.80
N ASP A 113 12.52 -14.15 -9.35
CA ASP A 113 13.21 -15.23 -10.05
C ASP A 113 12.67 -16.56 -9.48
N ALA A 114 11.69 -17.14 -10.17
CA ALA A 114 11.04 -18.37 -9.74
C ALA A 114 11.97 -19.59 -9.82
N GLU A 115 12.91 -19.61 -10.78
CA GLU A 115 13.86 -20.71 -10.98
C GLU A 115 14.87 -20.77 -9.83
N ARG A 116 15.44 -19.63 -9.48
CA ARG A 116 16.40 -19.50 -8.36
C ARG A 116 15.72 -19.30 -7.01
N ARG A 117 14.39 -19.19 -6.99
CA ARG A 117 13.54 -18.91 -5.83
C ARG A 117 13.99 -17.67 -5.05
N ARG A 118 14.05 -16.54 -5.74
CA ARG A 118 14.47 -15.25 -5.18
C ARG A 118 13.49 -14.13 -5.47
N VAL A 119 13.36 -13.21 -4.51
CA VAL A 119 12.73 -11.90 -4.72
C VAL A 119 13.83 -10.85 -4.78
N ARG A 120 13.83 -10.06 -5.85
CA ARG A 120 14.69 -8.89 -6.02
C ARG A 120 14.02 -7.66 -5.42
N LEU A 121 14.73 -6.95 -4.57
CA LEU A 121 14.30 -5.65 -4.03
C LEU A 121 14.78 -4.51 -4.94
N GLU A 122 14.17 -3.34 -4.77
CA GLU A 122 14.49 -2.12 -5.53
C GLU A 122 15.95 -1.65 -5.37
N ASP A 123 16.63 -2.02 -4.28
CA ASP A 123 18.04 -1.68 -4.04
C ASP A 123 19.03 -2.70 -4.66
N GLY A 124 18.53 -3.67 -5.43
CA GLY A 124 19.34 -4.73 -6.03
C GLY A 124 19.53 -5.96 -5.14
N THR A 125 19.08 -5.95 -3.88
CA THR A 125 19.21 -7.09 -2.96
C THR A 125 18.35 -8.27 -3.40
N ASP A 126 18.92 -9.48 -3.38
CA ASP A 126 18.18 -10.73 -3.56
C ASP A 126 17.88 -11.40 -2.22
N ILE A 127 16.63 -11.81 -2.01
CA ILE A 127 16.21 -12.62 -0.87
C ILE A 127 15.73 -13.99 -1.37
N GLY A 128 16.36 -15.06 -0.90
CA GLY A 128 15.93 -16.43 -1.19
C GLY A 128 14.71 -16.84 -0.37
N TYR A 129 13.83 -17.66 -0.96
CA TYR A 129 12.64 -18.19 -0.29
C TYR A 129 12.46 -19.70 -0.49
N THR A 130 11.78 -20.34 0.46
CA THR A 130 11.27 -21.71 0.30
C THR A 130 9.85 -21.72 -0.25
N ARG A 131 9.04 -20.71 0.10
CA ARG A 131 7.72 -20.41 -0.48
C ARG A 131 7.54 -18.91 -0.62
N LEU A 132 6.79 -18.51 -1.64
CA LEU A 132 6.48 -17.11 -1.93
C LEU A 132 4.96 -16.93 -1.96
N VAL A 133 4.48 -15.92 -1.24
CA VAL A 133 3.09 -15.44 -1.29
C VAL A 133 3.09 -14.06 -1.92
N LEU A 134 2.39 -13.90 -3.04
CA LEU A 134 2.20 -12.62 -3.71
C LEU A 134 0.83 -12.04 -3.35
N ALA A 135 0.83 -10.94 -2.60
CA ALA A 135 -0.37 -10.20 -2.21
C ALA A 135 -0.26 -8.69 -2.51
N PRO A 136 0.15 -8.26 -3.73
CA PRO A 136 0.42 -6.85 -4.05
C PRO A 136 -0.85 -5.98 -4.19
N GLY A 137 -2.04 -6.59 -4.23
CA GLY A 137 -3.30 -5.88 -4.43
C GLY A 137 -3.61 -5.61 -5.90
N VAL A 138 -4.10 -4.40 -6.19
CA VAL A 138 -4.48 -3.96 -7.55
C VAL A 138 -3.65 -2.75 -7.95
N ASP A 139 -3.49 -2.57 -9.25
CA ASP A 139 -3.03 -1.30 -9.80
C ASP A 139 -4.10 -0.65 -10.68
N LEU A 140 -3.92 0.64 -10.95
CA LEU A 140 -4.78 1.39 -11.85
C LEU A 140 -4.24 1.29 -13.28
N ARG A 141 -5.13 1.02 -14.22
CA ARG A 141 -4.83 1.06 -15.65
C ARG A 141 -5.00 2.47 -16.19
N PHE A 142 -3.98 3.30 -16.04
CA PHE A 142 -3.95 4.67 -16.55
C PHE A 142 -3.93 4.76 -18.09
N ASP A 143 -3.73 3.63 -18.77
CA ASP A 143 -3.85 3.50 -20.21
C ASP A 143 -5.28 3.19 -20.70
N ALA A 144 -6.21 2.86 -19.80
CA ALA A 144 -7.51 2.32 -20.19
C ALA A 144 -8.56 3.38 -20.57
N LEU A 145 -8.43 4.61 -20.07
CA LEU A 145 -9.34 5.71 -20.36
C LEU A 145 -8.53 6.84 -21.02
N PRO A 146 -8.75 7.12 -22.33
CA PRO A 146 -8.03 8.18 -23.03
C PRO A 146 -8.10 9.52 -22.27
N GLY A 147 -6.94 10.10 -21.99
CA GLY A 147 -6.82 11.37 -21.26
C GLY A 147 -6.83 11.24 -19.73
N TYR A 148 -6.91 10.03 -19.16
CA TYR A 148 -6.86 9.81 -17.72
C TYR A 148 -5.59 9.06 -17.30
N ASP A 149 -4.49 9.80 -17.15
CA ASP A 149 -3.20 9.32 -16.67
C ASP A 149 -2.98 9.63 -15.16
N GLU A 150 -1.76 9.37 -14.66
CA GLU A 150 -1.38 9.69 -13.27
C GLU A 150 -1.51 11.19 -12.95
N ALA A 151 -1.22 12.07 -13.92
CA ALA A 151 -1.35 13.51 -13.73
C ALA A 151 -2.83 13.92 -13.65
N ALA A 152 -3.67 13.34 -14.51
CA ALA A 152 -5.11 13.51 -14.44
C ALA A 152 -5.67 13.03 -13.09
N ALA A 153 -5.16 11.93 -12.52
CA ALA A 153 -5.58 11.45 -11.21
C ALA A 153 -5.25 12.41 -10.04
N ALA A 154 -4.29 13.32 -10.19
CA ALA A 154 -4.03 14.37 -9.21
C ALA A 154 -5.05 15.53 -9.26
N ILE A 155 -5.90 15.55 -10.29
CA ILE A 155 -6.97 16.55 -10.49
C ILE A 155 -8.35 15.89 -10.38
N MET A 156 -8.51 14.69 -10.92
CA MET A 156 -9.72 13.87 -10.91
C MET A 156 -9.43 12.60 -10.11
N PRO A 157 -9.58 12.61 -8.78
CA PRO A 157 -9.11 11.52 -7.94
C PRO A 157 -9.92 10.23 -8.10
N HIS A 158 -9.24 9.10 -8.24
CA HIS A 158 -9.87 7.78 -8.22
C HIS A 158 -10.25 7.33 -6.80
N ALA A 159 -9.42 7.65 -5.80
CA ALA A 159 -9.57 7.19 -4.40
C ALA A 159 -9.83 5.68 -4.22
N TRP A 160 -9.44 4.83 -5.18
CA TRP A 160 -9.46 3.35 -5.09
C TRP A 160 -8.27 2.73 -4.33
N LYS A 161 -7.20 3.52 -4.18
CA LYS A 161 -6.12 3.34 -3.22
C LYS A 161 -6.26 4.50 -2.23
N ALA A 162 -6.35 4.19 -0.94
CA ALA A 162 -6.63 5.19 0.08
C ALA A 162 -5.42 6.09 0.37
N GLY A 163 -5.60 7.12 1.20
CA GLY A 163 -4.55 8.08 1.55
C GLY A 163 -4.71 9.40 0.82
N ALA A 164 -3.66 9.83 0.13
CA ALA A 164 -3.64 11.12 -0.58
C ALA A 164 -4.83 11.30 -1.53
N GLN A 165 -5.21 10.25 -2.26
CA GLN A 165 -6.35 10.27 -3.17
C GLN A 165 -7.70 10.39 -2.44
N THR A 166 -7.84 9.78 -1.26
CA THR A 166 -9.03 9.93 -0.42
C THR A 166 -9.16 11.36 0.09
N LEU A 167 -8.05 11.93 0.58
CA LEU A 167 -8.01 13.30 1.10
C LEU A 167 -8.25 14.32 -0.01
N LEU A 168 -7.65 14.14 -1.19
CA LEU A 168 -7.87 14.97 -2.36
C LEU A 168 -9.36 15.03 -2.73
N LEU A 169 -10.03 13.88 -2.82
CA LEU A 169 -11.47 13.84 -3.11
C LEU A 169 -12.30 14.52 -2.01
N ARG A 170 -11.99 14.28 -0.73
CA ARG A 170 -12.65 14.96 0.40
C ARG A 170 -12.51 16.49 0.28
N ASP A 171 -11.29 16.96 0.02
CA ASP A 171 -10.96 18.38 -0.01
C ASP A 171 -11.60 19.06 -1.23
N GLN A 172 -11.65 18.39 -2.38
CA GLN A 172 -12.39 18.86 -3.56
C GLN A 172 -13.90 18.96 -3.28
N LEU A 173 -14.49 17.95 -2.63
CA LEU A 173 -15.89 18.01 -2.22
C LEU A 173 -16.14 19.15 -1.25
N ALA A 174 -15.22 19.40 -0.29
CA ALA A 174 -15.30 20.49 0.67
C ALA A 174 -15.15 21.88 0.02
N ALA A 175 -14.32 22.01 -1.02
CA ALA A 175 -14.11 23.25 -1.75
C ALA A 175 -15.20 23.54 -2.80
N MET A 176 -15.93 22.53 -3.28
CA MET A 176 -16.96 22.68 -4.32
C MET A 176 -18.06 23.67 -3.87
N PRO A 177 -18.45 24.69 -4.66
CA PRO A 177 -19.56 25.56 -4.27
C PRO A 177 -20.89 24.77 -4.19
N ASP A 178 -21.80 25.21 -3.33
CA ASP A 178 -23.16 24.65 -3.30
C ASP A 178 -23.87 24.90 -4.64
N GLY A 179 -24.50 23.86 -5.20
CA GLY A 179 -24.98 23.82 -6.58
C GLY A 179 -24.04 23.12 -7.56
N GLY A 180 -22.86 22.68 -7.09
CA GLY A 180 -21.90 21.93 -7.89
C GLY A 180 -22.39 20.53 -8.28
N VAL A 181 -21.72 19.93 -9.25
CA VAL A 181 -22.02 18.58 -9.73
C VAL A 181 -20.83 17.68 -9.45
N VAL A 182 -21.08 16.57 -8.77
CA VAL A 182 -20.11 15.49 -8.58
C VAL A 182 -20.37 14.41 -9.62
N ILE A 183 -19.35 14.05 -10.40
CA ILE A 183 -19.41 12.90 -11.32
C ILE A 183 -18.65 11.74 -10.71
N LEU A 184 -19.30 10.59 -10.59
CA LEU A 184 -18.67 9.33 -10.22
C LEU A 184 -18.71 8.37 -11.40
N SER A 185 -17.57 8.17 -12.06
CA SER A 185 -17.43 7.18 -13.14
C SER A 185 -17.04 5.81 -12.59
N VAL A 186 -17.75 4.76 -12.98
CA VAL A 186 -17.54 3.39 -12.47
C VAL A 186 -17.09 2.46 -13.60
N PRO A 187 -15.96 1.73 -13.45
CA PRO A 187 -15.44 0.86 -14.49
C PRO A 187 -16.29 -0.41 -14.71
N PRO A 188 -16.06 -1.14 -15.82
CA PRO A 188 -16.60 -2.49 -16.00
C PRO A 188 -16.00 -3.48 -15.01
N ASN A 189 -16.63 -4.63 -14.87
CA ASN A 189 -16.09 -5.74 -14.07
C ASN A 189 -14.87 -6.40 -14.76
N PRO A 190 -13.95 -7.03 -14.00
CA PRO A 190 -13.85 -7.04 -12.53
C PRO A 190 -13.07 -5.84 -11.98
N PHE A 191 -13.44 -5.35 -10.80
CA PHE A 191 -12.69 -4.33 -10.07
C PHE A 191 -12.76 -4.54 -8.55
N ARG A 192 -11.89 -3.84 -7.79
CA ARG A 192 -11.84 -3.93 -6.32
C ARG A 192 -13.14 -3.44 -5.71
N CYS A 193 -13.76 -4.27 -4.87
CA CYS A 193 -14.96 -3.97 -4.06
C CYS A 193 -16.16 -3.49 -4.91
N PRO A 194 -16.91 -4.42 -5.54
CA PRO A 194 -18.05 -4.09 -6.39
C PRO A 194 -19.10 -3.13 -5.80
N PRO A 195 -19.49 -3.19 -4.50
CA PRO A 195 -20.43 -2.23 -3.94
C PRO A 195 -19.81 -0.87 -3.56
N GLY A 196 -18.47 -0.76 -3.55
CA GLY A 196 -17.72 0.40 -3.08
C GLY A 196 -18.07 1.74 -3.75
N PRO A 197 -18.19 1.83 -5.08
CA PRO A 197 -18.62 3.09 -5.73
C PRO A 197 -20.03 3.51 -5.33
N TYR A 198 -20.96 2.58 -5.12
CA TYR A 198 -22.34 2.91 -4.77
C TYR A 198 -22.49 3.29 -3.30
N GLU A 199 -21.69 2.68 -2.41
CA GLU A 199 -21.51 3.20 -1.04
C GLU A 199 -20.90 4.61 -1.06
N ARG A 200 -19.89 4.86 -1.91
CA ARG A 200 -19.32 6.20 -2.09
C ARG A 200 -20.38 7.20 -2.54
N ALA A 201 -21.21 6.83 -3.51
CA ALA A 201 -22.33 7.66 -3.97
C ALA A 201 -23.28 8.00 -2.82
N SER A 202 -23.68 7.01 -2.02
CA SER A 202 -24.53 7.23 -0.84
C SER A 202 -23.90 8.21 0.16
N LEU A 203 -22.62 8.03 0.50
CA LEU A 203 -21.96 8.86 1.50
C LEU A 203 -21.64 10.27 0.98
N ILE A 204 -21.33 10.42 -0.31
CA ILE A 204 -21.26 11.75 -0.92
C ILE A 204 -22.65 12.40 -0.94
N ALA A 205 -23.70 11.69 -1.34
CA ALA A 205 -25.06 12.23 -1.33
C ALA A 205 -25.49 12.67 0.09
N HIS A 206 -25.10 11.92 1.13
CA HIS A 206 -25.29 12.33 2.52
C HIS A 206 -24.57 13.66 2.84
N TYR A 207 -23.30 13.79 2.44
CA TYR A 207 -22.54 15.03 2.61
C TYR A 207 -23.19 16.20 1.86
N LEU A 208 -23.60 16.00 0.60
CA LEU A 208 -24.26 17.03 -0.21
C LEU A 208 -25.59 17.44 0.42
N LYS A 209 -26.45 16.49 0.81
CA LYS A 209 -27.73 16.78 1.46
C LYS A 209 -27.58 17.65 2.72
N THR A 210 -26.52 17.42 3.51
CA THR A 210 -26.31 18.10 4.79
C THR A 210 -25.53 19.40 4.67
N SER A 211 -24.63 19.52 3.69
CA SER A 211 -23.70 20.65 3.59
C SER A 211 -23.86 21.49 2.31
N LYS A 212 -24.35 20.87 1.22
CA LYS A 212 -24.41 21.46 -0.13
C LYS A 212 -25.70 21.02 -0.86
N PRO A 213 -26.89 21.35 -0.32
CA PRO A 213 -28.15 20.73 -0.74
C PRO A 213 -28.60 21.10 -2.15
N ARG A 214 -28.02 22.12 -2.79
CA ARG A 214 -28.30 22.45 -4.19
C ARG A 214 -27.47 21.62 -5.17
N SER A 215 -26.46 20.93 -4.66
CA SER A 215 -25.54 20.11 -5.45
C SER A 215 -26.16 18.76 -5.79
N LYS A 216 -25.60 18.08 -6.79
CA LYS A 216 -26.04 16.74 -7.18
C LYS A 216 -24.88 15.82 -7.50
N LEU A 217 -25.13 14.52 -7.42
CA LEU A 217 -24.21 13.49 -7.84
C LEU A 217 -24.78 12.74 -9.06
N ILE A 218 -23.94 12.49 -10.05
CA ILE A 218 -24.27 11.68 -11.23
C ILE A 218 -23.31 10.50 -11.28
N ILE A 219 -23.87 9.29 -11.36
CA ILE A 219 -23.09 8.06 -11.57
C ILE A 219 -23.06 7.78 -13.08
N LEU A 220 -21.88 7.71 -13.66
CA LEU A 220 -21.66 7.26 -15.03
C LEU A 220 -21.15 5.82 -14.96
N ASP A 221 -22.04 4.86 -15.18
CA ASP A 221 -21.73 3.44 -14.98
C ASP A 221 -21.46 2.74 -16.32
N ALA A 222 -20.33 2.03 -16.41
CA ALA A 222 -20.03 1.17 -17.56
C ALA A 222 -20.80 -0.16 -17.55
N LYS A 223 -21.70 -0.37 -16.60
CA LYS A 223 -22.46 -1.61 -16.40
C LYS A 223 -23.97 -1.33 -16.39
N ASP A 224 -24.75 -2.29 -16.88
CA ASP A 224 -26.23 -2.24 -16.85
C ASP A 224 -26.82 -2.69 -15.51
N ALA A 225 -26.02 -3.33 -14.65
CA ALA A 225 -26.41 -3.77 -13.32
C ALA A 225 -25.24 -3.73 -12.34
N PHE A 226 -25.54 -3.53 -11.06
CA PHE A 226 -24.51 -3.44 -10.02
C PHE A 226 -24.81 -4.16 -8.71
N SER A 227 -23.75 -4.35 -7.93
CA SER A 227 -23.80 -5.09 -6.66
C SER A 227 -24.77 -4.43 -5.68
N LYS A 228 -25.80 -5.18 -5.25
CA LYS A 228 -26.85 -4.74 -4.32
C LYS A 228 -27.72 -3.59 -4.87
N GLN A 229 -27.85 -3.47 -6.18
CA GLN A 229 -28.57 -2.38 -6.85
C GLN A 229 -29.92 -2.03 -6.25
N ARG A 230 -30.83 -3.01 -6.12
CA ARG A 230 -32.18 -2.76 -5.56
C ARG A 230 -32.15 -2.17 -4.14
N LEU A 231 -31.18 -2.56 -3.32
CA LEU A 231 -31.04 -2.06 -1.96
C LEU A 231 -30.54 -0.60 -1.96
N PHE A 232 -29.57 -0.29 -2.82
CA PHE A 232 -29.08 1.07 -2.98
C PHE A 232 -30.14 2.00 -3.56
N GLU A 233 -30.81 1.61 -4.64
CA GLU A 233 -31.85 2.42 -5.28
C GLU A 233 -33.02 2.71 -4.33
N ALA A 234 -33.48 1.71 -3.56
CA ALA A 234 -34.51 1.91 -2.54
C ALA A 234 -34.06 2.92 -1.48
N ALA A 235 -32.84 2.76 -0.96
CA ALA A 235 -32.28 3.70 0.02
C ALA A 235 -32.09 5.11 -0.55
N TRP A 236 -31.72 5.24 -1.83
CA TRP A 236 -31.56 6.55 -2.48
C TRP A 236 -32.90 7.26 -2.69
N GLN A 237 -33.95 6.53 -3.11
CA GLN A 237 -35.30 7.09 -3.21
C GLN A 237 -35.83 7.58 -1.87
N GLU A 238 -35.53 6.87 -0.78
CA GLU A 238 -35.95 7.26 0.57
C GLU A 238 -35.12 8.41 1.15
N LEU A 239 -33.79 8.32 1.06
CA LEU A 239 -32.88 9.20 1.78
C LEU A 239 -32.44 10.42 0.96
N TYR A 240 -32.43 10.33 -0.37
CA TYR A 240 -31.90 11.35 -1.30
C TYR A 240 -32.84 11.55 -2.52
N PRO A 241 -34.13 11.90 -2.29
CA PRO A 241 -35.10 12.11 -3.38
C PRO A 241 -34.77 13.32 -4.26
#